data_AF-A0A917FXC7-F1
#
_entry.id   AF-A0A917FXC7-F1
#
_cell.length_a   1.000
_cell.length_b   1.000
_cell.length_c   1.000
_cell.angle_alpha   90.00
_cell.angle_beta   90.00
_cell.angle_gamma   90.00
#
_symmetry.space_group_name_H-M   'P 1'
#
loop_
_entity.id
_entity.type
_entity.pdbx_description
1 polymer ?
#
loop_
_entity_poly.entity_id
_entity_poly.type
_entity_poly.pdbx_seq_one_letter_code
_entity_poly.pdbx_strand_id
1 'polypeptide(L)' 'MDKNNKLLLLVSIFIGLLIMFSPIILTGYTYSSNNILGSLLYFEFTIRSLALIIGLLVIYDGVKNFSKK' A
#
# COMPACT_ATOMS: atom_id res chain seq x y z
N MET A 1 -19.53 -17.43 11.20
CA MET A 1 -18.49 -16.53 10.64
C MET A 1 -17.35 -17.39 10.14
N ASP A 2 -17.30 -17.65 8.83
CA ASP A 2 -16.39 -18.62 8.24
C ASP A 2 -14.92 -18.23 8.48
N LYS A 3 -14.12 -19.18 8.98
CA LYS A 3 -12.68 -19.01 9.23
C LYS A 3 -11.95 -18.50 7.98
N ASN A 4 -12.41 -18.94 6.81
CA ASN A 4 -11.85 -18.58 5.50
C ASN A 4 -12.07 -17.09 5.15
N ASN A 5 -13.19 -16.49 5.55
CA ASN A 5 -13.45 -15.06 5.26
C ASN A 5 -12.59 -14.14 6.13
N LYS A 6 -12.38 -14.52 7.41
CA LYS A 6 -11.46 -13.80 8.30
C LYS A 6 -10.02 -13.86 7.77
N LEU A 7 -9.61 -15.01 7.25
CA LEU A 7 -8.30 -15.21 6.66
C LEU A 7 -8.12 -14.35 5.40
N LEU A 8 -9.14 -14.30 4.52
CA LEU A 8 -9.16 -13.44 3.34
C LEU A 8 -8.97 -11.95 3.71
N LEU A 9 -9.73 -11.46 4.69
CA LEU A 9 -9.62 -10.07 5.15
C LEU A 9 -8.23 -9.76 5.73
N LEU A 10 -7.67 -10.68 6.52
CA LEU A 10 -6.34 -10.53 7.10
C LEU A 10 -5.25 -10.49 6.03
N VAL A 11 -5.38 -11.33 4.99
CA VAL A 11 -4.49 -11.34 3.82
C VAL A 11 -4.60 -10.03 3.02
N SER A 12 -5.82 -9.53 2.76
CA SER A 12 -6.01 -8.25 2.07
C SER A 12 -5.37 -7.08 2.83
N ILE A 13 -5.48 -7.06 4.17
CA ILE A 13 -4.83 -6.04 5.01
C ILE A 13 -3.31 -6.15 4.90
N PHE A 14 -2.77 -7.37 5.01
CA PHE A 14 -1.34 -7.59 4.98
C PHE A 14 -0.73 -7.20 3.62
N ILE A 15 -1.38 -7.59 2.52
CA ILE A 15 -0.96 -7.22 1.15
C ILE A 15 -1.06 -5.71 0.96
N GLY A 16 -2.16 -5.09 1.40
CA GLY A 16 -2.33 -3.65 1.31
C GLY A 16 -1.21 -2.88 2.01
N LEU A 17 -0.84 -3.29 3.22
CA LEU A 17 0.29 -2.71 3.96
C LEU A 17 1.63 -2.94 3.25
N LEU A 18 1.88 -4.13 2.72
CA LEU A 18 3.10 -4.40 1.94
C LEU A 18 3.23 -3.48 0.72
N ILE A 19 2.12 -3.22 0.02
CA ILE A 19 2.10 -2.28 -1.11
C ILE A 19 2.41 -0.86 -0.65
N MET A 20 1.80 -0.41 0.46
CA MET A 20 2.06 0.94 1.01
C MET A 20 3.53 1.15 1.41
N PHE A 21 4.14 0.14 2.02
CA PHE A 21 5.52 0.23 2.49
C PHE A 21 6.56 -0.16 1.44
N SER A 22 6.15 -0.78 0.32
CA SER A 22 7.05 -1.19 -0.76
C SER A 22 8.00 -0.08 -1.24
N PRO A 23 7.55 1.16 -1.49
CA PRO A 23 8.45 2.23 -1.92
C PRO A 23 9.51 2.56 -0.87
N ILE A 24 9.18 2.49 0.42
CA ILE A 24 10.12 2.76 1.52
C ILE A 24 11.14 1.64 1.65
N ILE A 25 10.70 0.38 1.52
CA ILE A 25 11.57 -0.80 1.57
C ILE A 25 12.55 -0.81 0.38
N LEU A 26 12.05 -0.50 -0.83
CA LEU A 26 12.86 -0.53 -2.05
C LEU A 26 13.87 0.61 -2.12
N THR A 27 13.49 1.81 -1.68
CA THR A 27 14.40 2.96 -1.70
C THR A 27 15.36 2.96 -0.52
N GLY A 28 15.01 2.32 0.60
CA GLY A 28 15.85 2.28 1.81
C GLY A 28 15.86 3.60 2.61
N TYR A 29 15.05 4.58 2.20
CA TYR A 29 14.88 5.85 2.89
C TYR A 29 13.43 6.33 2.86
N THR A 30 13.06 7.08 3.89
CA THR A 30 11.85 7.89 3.86
C THR A 30 12.06 9.08 2.91
N TYR A 31 10.97 9.61 2.35
CA TYR A 31 11.05 10.73 1.42
C TYR A 31 11.83 11.89 2.04
N SER A 32 12.92 12.32 1.40
CA SER A 32 13.79 13.42 1.85
C SER A 32 14.16 14.29 0.66
N SER A 33 13.79 15.58 0.72
CA SER A 33 14.09 16.56 -0.33
C SER A 33 15.59 16.82 -0.52
N ASN A 34 16.43 16.42 0.45
CA ASN A 34 17.86 16.71 0.43
C ASN A 34 18.69 15.65 -0.31
N ASN A 35 18.10 14.48 -0.60
CA ASN A 35 18.84 13.32 -1.12
C ASN A 35 18.50 12.97 -2.58
N ILE A 36 17.62 13.73 -3.25
CA ILE A 36 17.01 13.31 -4.52
C ILE A 36 17.32 14.32 -5.64
N LEU A 37 17.74 13.79 -6.79
CA LEU A 37 18.08 14.52 -8.02
C LEU A 37 16.83 15.14 -8.67
N GLY A 38 16.47 16.38 -8.31
CA GLY A 38 15.62 17.29 -9.10
C GLY A 38 14.37 16.65 -9.74
N SER A 39 14.40 16.35 -11.04
CA SER A 39 13.24 15.81 -11.78
C SER A 39 12.76 14.44 -11.28
N LEU A 40 13.63 13.68 -10.61
CA LEU A 40 13.30 12.39 -10.01
C LEU A 40 12.39 12.52 -8.76
N LEU A 41 12.36 13.71 -8.11
CA LEU A 41 11.49 13.99 -6.96
C LEU A 41 10.01 13.81 -7.30
N TYR A 42 9.59 14.36 -8.45
CA TYR A 42 8.19 14.27 -8.88
C TYR A 42 7.78 12.83 -9.15
N PHE A 43 8.66 12.05 -9.76
CA PHE A 43 8.40 10.63 -10.02
C PHE A 43 8.34 9.83 -8.72
N GLU A 44 9.30 10.01 -7.82
CA GLU A 44 9.34 9.30 -6.55
C GLU A 44 8.12 9.64 -5.68
N PHE A 45 7.75 10.91 -5.61
CA PHE A 45 6.55 11.36 -4.91
C PHE A 45 5.29 10.71 -5.51
N THR A 46 5.15 10.74 -6.84
CA THR A 46 4.00 10.16 -7.55
C THR A 46 3.88 8.65 -7.28
N ILE A 47 4.98 7.91 -7.37
CA ILE A 47 5.00 6.46 -7.11
C ILE A 47 4.65 6.16 -5.64
N ARG A 48 5.19 6.92 -4.68
CA ARG A 48 4.85 6.76 -3.26
C ARG A 48 3.37 7.04 -2.99
N SER A 49 2.81 8.09 -3.58
CA SER A 49 1.39 8.41 -3.46
C SER A 49 0.50 7.34 -4.10
N LEU A 50 0.85 6.85 -5.29
CA LEU A 50 0.12 5.78 -5.97
C LEU A 50 0.14 4.48 -5.16
N ALA A 51 1.30 4.10 -4.61
CA ALA A 51 1.41 2.92 -3.76
C ALA A 51 0.50 3.01 -2.53
N LEU A 52 0.39 4.18 -1.90
CA LEU A 52 -0.56 4.41 -0.81
C LEU A 52 -2.01 4.22 -1.24
N ILE A 53 -2.40 4.83 -2.36
CA ILE A 53 -3.77 4.74 -2.90
C ILE A 53 -4.10 3.29 -3.24
N ILE A 54 -3.22 2.58 -3.96
CA ILE A 54 -3.44 1.19 -4.35
C ILE A 54 -3.54 0.29 -3.12
N GLY A 55 -2.64 0.46 -2.13
CA GLY A 55 -2.70 -0.28 -0.87
C GLY A 55 -4.03 -0.09 -0.14
N LEU A 56 -4.54 1.15 -0.06
CA LEU A 56 -5.84 1.44 0.55
C LEU A 56 -6.99 0.79 -0.22
N LEU A 57 -6.91 0.77 -1.55
CA LEU A 57 -7.94 0.21 -2.43
C LEU A 57 -8.04 -1.31 -2.27
N VAL A 58 -6.90 -2.00 -2.11
CA VAL A 58 -6.85 -3.44 -1.81
C VAL A 58 -7.46 -3.76 -0.45
N ILE A 59 -7.17 -2.94 0.57
CA ILE A 59 -7.77 -3.09 1.90
C ILE A 59 -9.29 -2.87 1.82
N TYR A 60 -9.72 -1.81 1.13
CA TYR A 60 -11.14 -1.49 0.95
C TYR A 60 -11.88 -2.63 0.25
N ASP A 61 -11.33 -3.20 -0.80
CA ASP A 61 -11.95 -4.33 -1.50
C ASP A 61 -12.06 -5.58 -0.60
N GLY A 62 -11.01 -5.87 0.17
CA GLY A 62 -11.03 -6.94 1.17
C GLY A 62 -12.12 -6.75 2.23
N VAL A 63 -12.26 -5.53 2.77
CA VAL A 63 -13.30 -5.18 3.74
C VAL A 63 -14.70 -5.24 3.11
N LYS A 64 -14.86 -4.74 1.88
CA LYS A 64 -16.13 -4.77 1.15
C LYS A 64 -16.59 -6.21 0.87
N ASN A 65 -15.68 -7.07 0.43
CA ASN A 65 -15.99 -8.49 0.19
C ASN A 65 -16.29 -9.24 1.48
N PHE A 66 -15.67 -8.85 2.59
CA PHE A 66 -16.01 -9.36 3.90
C PHE A 66 -17.39 -8.89 4.38
N SER A 67 -17.75 -7.63 4.13
CA SER A 67 -19.01 -7.02 4.59
C SER A 67 -20.24 -7.37 3.74
N LYS A 68 -20.05 -7.82 2.49
CA LYS A 68 -21.15 -8.23 1.59
C LYS A 68 -21.71 -9.63 1.90
N LYS A 69 -21.12 -10.35 2.85
CA LYS A 69 -21.45 -11.74 3.20
C LYS A 69 -22.02 -11.81 4.61
#